data_AF-A0A9P5XHX9-F1
#
_entry.id   AF-A0A9P5XHX9-F1
#
_cell.length_a   1.000
_cell.length_b   1.000
_cell.length_c   1.000
_cell.angle_alpha   90.00
_cell.angle_beta   90.00
_cell.angle_gamma   90.00
#
_symmetry.space_group_name_H-M   'P 1'
#
loop_
_entity.id
_entity.type
_entity.pdbx_description
1 polymer ?
#
loop_
_entity_poly.entity_id
_entity_poly.type
_entity_poly.pdbx_seq_one_letter_code
_entity_poly.pdbx_strand_id
1 'polypeptide(L)'
;MTSELPKVANNTETDGTRSRQDIWHQNSSRARTDMSNHPMLNPYSGRTIPVRREVGESLRALDGVLSRNKVKLQLRMTERHEKKGAKRRRLASERWRNQFANEVRKKVQLVMKMRDRGA
;
A
#
# COMPACT_ATOMS: atom_id res chain seq x y z
N MET A 1 -48.62 50.30 -16.26
CA MET A 1 -47.84 49.57 -17.27
C MET A 1 -46.64 48.94 -16.58
N THR A 2 -46.61 47.63 -16.65
CA THR A 2 -45.69 46.65 -16.06
C THR A 2 -44.21 46.87 -16.35
N SER A 3 -43.33 46.60 -15.38
CA SER A 3 -42.44 45.42 -15.47
C SER A 3 -41.69 45.24 -14.13
N GLU A 4 -42.00 44.12 -13.50
CA GLU A 4 -41.23 43.57 -12.39
C GLU A 4 -39.85 43.12 -12.90
N LEU A 5 -38.80 43.43 -12.15
CA LEU A 5 -37.52 42.72 -12.27
C LEU A 5 -37.48 41.65 -11.17
N PRO A 6 -37.29 40.36 -11.50
CA PRO A 6 -37.24 39.32 -10.50
C PRO A 6 -35.96 39.46 -9.66
N LYS A 7 -36.12 39.54 -8.35
CA LYS A 7 -35.05 39.29 -7.39
C LYS A 7 -34.59 37.85 -7.63
N VAL A 8 -33.39 37.69 -8.17
CA VAL A 8 -32.73 36.39 -8.29
C VAL A 8 -32.55 35.85 -6.87
N ALA A 9 -33.43 34.91 -6.51
CA ALA A 9 -33.30 34.12 -5.32
C ALA A 9 -32.05 33.25 -5.48
N ASN A 10 -30.97 33.60 -4.77
CA ASN A 10 -29.84 32.70 -4.58
C ASN A 10 -30.26 31.64 -3.53
N ASN A 11 -31.21 30.79 -3.91
CA ASN A 11 -31.47 29.54 -3.24
C ASN A 11 -30.45 28.52 -3.75
N THR A 12 -29.43 28.22 -2.94
CA THR A 12 -28.81 26.89 -2.95
C THR A 12 -28.46 26.52 -1.52
N GLU A 13 -29.47 26.10 -0.77
CA GLU A 13 -29.26 24.98 0.14
C GLU A 13 -28.96 23.76 -0.73
N THR A 14 -27.73 23.26 -0.69
CA THR A 14 -27.44 21.87 -1.07
C THR A 14 -26.64 21.25 0.06
N ASP A 15 -27.37 20.62 0.96
CA ASP A 15 -26.77 19.65 1.87
C ASP A 15 -26.24 18.45 1.04
N GLY A 16 -25.05 17.98 1.39
CA GLY A 16 -24.72 16.56 1.31
C GLY A 16 -23.90 16.00 0.14
N THR A 17 -23.65 16.70 -0.98
CA THR A 17 -22.82 16.12 -2.07
C THR A 17 -21.80 17.12 -2.59
N ARG A 18 -20.54 17.00 -2.15
CA ARG A 18 -19.42 17.80 -2.70
C ARG A 18 -19.37 17.62 -4.21
N SER A 19 -19.31 18.72 -4.95
CA SER A 19 -19.12 18.67 -6.40
C SER A 19 -17.84 17.89 -6.73
N ARG A 20 -17.83 17.10 -7.81
CA ARG A 20 -16.65 16.31 -8.20
C ARG A 20 -15.42 17.20 -8.41
N GLN A 21 -15.67 18.41 -8.91
CA GLN A 21 -14.68 19.47 -9.08
C GLN A 21 -14.10 19.88 -7.73
N ASP A 22 -14.92 20.09 -6.70
CA ASP A 22 -14.46 20.47 -5.36
C ASP A 22 -13.65 19.35 -4.70
N ILE A 23 -14.08 18.09 -4.86
CA ILE A 23 -13.33 16.92 -4.39
C ILE A 23 -11.98 16.85 -5.09
N TRP A 24 -11.95 17.07 -6.40
CA TRP A 24 -10.71 17.07 -7.19
C TRP A 24 -9.79 18.22 -6.80
N HIS A 25 -10.32 19.43 -6.62
CA HIS A 25 -9.55 20.59 -6.15
C HIS A 25 -8.97 20.32 -4.76
N GLN A 26 -9.77 19.81 -3.82
CA GLN A 26 -9.29 19.45 -2.48
C GLN A 26 -8.20 18.36 -2.53
N ASN A 27 -8.42 17.29 -3.29
CA ASN A 27 -7.46 16.19 -3.40
C ASN A 27 -6.17 16.62 -4.11
N SER A 28 -6.26 17.45 -5.14
CA SER A 28 -5.09 17.98 -5.86
C SER A 28 -4.27 18.94 -4.99
N SER A 29 -4.92 19.80 -4.20
CA SER A 29 -4.24 20.64 -3.20
C SER A 29 -3.53 19.79 -2.16
N ARG A 30 -4.19 18.76 -1.61
CA ARG A 30 -3.58 17.82 -0.64
C ARG A 30 -2.42 17.04 -1.23
N ALA A 31 -2.56 16.54 -2.46
CA ALA A 31 -1.48 15.82 -3.14
C ALA A 31 -0.25 16.73 -3.36
N ARG A 32 -0.47 18.02 -3.68
CA ARG A 32 0.62 18.99 -3.84
C ARG A 32 1.32 19.29 -2.51
N THR A 33 0.59 19.43 -1.40
CA THR A 33 1.20 19.56 -0.06
C THR A 33 1.91 18.30 0.38
N ASP A 34 1.34 17.12 0.09
CA ASP A 34 1.96 15.84 0.43
C ASP A 34 3.26 15.64 -0.36
N MET A 35 3.27 16.02 -1.64
CA MET A 35 4.44 15.95 -2.52
C MET A 35 5.54 16.94 -2.09
N SER A 36 5.19 18.14 -1.61
CA SER A 36 6.20 19.05 -1.05
C SER A 36 6.79 18.53 0.26
N ASN A 37 5.96 17.88 1.08
CA ASN A 37 6.39 17.29 2.35
C ASN A 37 7.20 15.99 2.15
N HIS A 38 7.05 15.32 1.02
CA HIS A 38 7.74 14.07 0.66
C HIS A 38 8.45 14.24 -0.69
N PRO A 39 9.62 14.91 -0.74
CA PRO A 39 10.36 15.10 -1.99
C PRO A 39 10.70 13.75 -2.66
N MET A 40 10.54 13.73 -3.98
CA MET A 40 10.64 12.57 -4.86
C MET A 40 11.94 11.74 -4.71
N LEU A 41 11.77 10.42 -4.69
CA LEU A 41 12.76 9.33 -4.89
C LEU A 41 14.09 9.40 -4.11
N ASN A 42 14.03 9.47 -2.79
CA ASN A 42 15.18 9.10 -1.95
C ASN A 42 15.13 7.60 -1.57
N PRO A 43 16.24 6.97 -1.13
CA PRO A 43 16.26 5.57 -0.67
C PRO A 43 15.30 5.24 0.48
N TYR A 44 14.73 6.26 1.12
CA TYR A 44 13.78 6.17 2.23
C TYR A 44 12.32 6.31 1.78
N SER A 45 12.05 6.67 0.51
CA SER A 45 10.70 6.95 0.01
C SER A 45 9.74 5.77 0.15
N GLY A 46 10.25 4.52 0.14
CA GLY A 46 9.47 3.30 0.39
C GLY A 46 9.61 2.73 1.81
N ARG A 47 10.20 3.49 2.74
CA ARG A 47 10.50 3.09 4.13
C ARG A 47 10.06 4.15 5.14
N THR A 48 9.25 5.11 4.71
CA THR A 48 8.68 6.16 5.56
C THR A 48 7.20 5.92 5.73
N ILE A 49 6.70 6.05 6.97
CA ILE A 49 5.27 6.02 7.27
C ILE A 49 4.95 7.23 8.14
N PRO A 50 3.99 8.08 7.75
CA PRO A 50 3.56 9.20 8.57
C PRO A 50 2.81 8.68 9.81
N VAL A 51 3.14 9.23 10.98
CA VAL A 51 2.44 8.92 12.23
C VAL A 51 1.09 9.65 12.22
N ARG A 52 -0.02 8.92 12.28
CA ARG A 52 -1.38 9.50 12.23
C ARG A 52 -2.06 9.59 13.59
N ARG A 53 -2.04 8.51 14.37
CA ARG A 53 -2.73 8.40 15.66
C ARG A 53 -1.75 8.00 16.75
N GLU A 54 -1.30 6.76 16.71
CA GLU A 54 -0.36 6.21 17.68
C GLU A 54 0.98 5.86 17.04
N VAL A 55 2.05 6.11 17.79
CA VAL A 55 3.42 5.76 17.38
C VAL A 55 3.58 4.24 17.29
N GLY A 56 2.97 3.48 18.21
CA GLY A 56 3.05 2.02 18.25
C GLY A 56 2.46 1.35 17.00
N GLU A 57 1.27 1.78 16.57
CA GLU A 57 0.64 1.29 15.33
C GLU A 57 1.49 1.63 14.10
N SER A 58 1.98 2.87 14.04
CA SER A 58 2.83 3.35 12.94
C SER A 58 4.15 2.56 12.85
N LEU A 59 4.75 2.19 13.99
CA LEU A 59 5.94 1.34 14.05
C LEU A 59 5.66 -0.09 13.57
N ARG A 60 4.51 -0.69 13.92
CA ARG A 60 4.11 -2.01 13.42
C ARG A 60 3.88 -1.99 11.91
N ALA A 61 3.24 -0.94 11.40
CA ALA A 61 3.06 -0.74 9.97
C ALA A 61 4.41 -0.63 9.26
N LEU A 62 5.37 0.10 9.84
CA LEU A 62 6.72 0.27 9.30
C LEU A 62 7.46 -1.06 9.27
N ASP A 63 7.35 -1.86 10.34
CA ASP A 63 7.95 -3.18 10.40
C ASP A 63 7.41 -4.12 9.30
N GLY A 64 6.10 -4.06 9.04
CA GLY A 64 5.47 -4.77 7.93
C GLY A 64 6.00 -4.35 6.56
N VAL A 65 6.18 -3.04 6.32
CA VAL A 65 6.79 -2.52 5.08
C VAL A 65 8.23 -3.01 4.91
N LEU A 66 9.06 -2.92 5.96
CA LEU A 66 10.46 -3.37 5.91
C LEU A 66 10.56 -4.88 5.68
N SER A 67 9.64 -5.66 6.24
CA SER A 67 9.57 -7.12 6.06
C SER A 67 9.17 -7.51 4.65
N ARG A 68 8.15 -6.87 4.06
CA ARG A 68 7.74 -7.11 2.65
C ARG A 68 8.88 -6.79 1.68
N ASN A 69 9.59 -5.69 1.92
CA ASN A 69 10.75 -5.27 1.13
C ASN A 69 12.03 -6.06 1.45
N LYS A 70 11.98 -7.01 2.41
CA LYS A 70 13.09 -7.87 2.84
C LYS A 70 14.35 -7.09 3.28
N VAL A 71 14.19 -5.86 3.78
CA VAL A 71 15.32 -4.98 4.13
C VAL A 71 16.18 -5.59 5.23
N LYS A 72 15.56 -6.08 6.31
CA LYS A 72 16.27 -6.71 7.44
C LYS A 72 17.02 -7.97 7.02
N LEU A 73 16.40 -8.78 6.16
CA LEU A 73 17.02 -10.01 5.64
C LEU A 73 18.24 -9.67 4.76
N GLN A 74 18.09 -8.69 3.87
CA GLN A 74 19.19 -8.23 3.03
C GLN A 74 20.35 -7.72 3.88
N LEU A 75 20.07 -6.88 4.87
CA LEU A 75 21.08 -6.37 5.81
C LEU A 75 21.90 -7.53 6.41
N ARG A 76 21.24 -8.52 7.00
CA ARG A 76 21.88 -9.72 7.56
C ARG A 76 22.70 -10.52 6.55
N MET A 77 22.18 -10.68 5.33
CA MET A 77 22.87 -11.41 4.26
C MET A 77 24.08 -10.64 3.70
N THR A 78 24.08 -9.31 3.78
CA THR A 78 25.17 -8.45 3.31
C THR A 78 26.23 -8.16 4.38
N GLU A 79 25.98 -8.47 5.65
CA GLU A 79 26.96 -8.30 6.76
C GLU A 79 28.29 -9.02 6.46
N ARG A 80 28.25 -10.14 5.71
CA ARG A 80 29.44 -10.89 5.31
C ARG A 80 29.39 -11.24 3.83
N HIS A 81 30.55 -11.31 3.19
CA HIS A 81 30.64 -11.68 1.79
C HIS A 81 30.22 -13.15 1.58
N GLU A 82 29.15 -13.37 0.82
CA GLU A 82 28.74 -14.68 0.32
C GLU A 82 29.41 -14.98 -1.03
N LYS A 83 30.21 -16.05 -1.10
CA LYS A 83 30.83 -16.51 -2.36
C LYS A 83 29.76 -16.74 -3.43
N LYS A 84 30.03 -16.34 -4.68
CA LYS A 84 29.09 -16.44 -5.82
C LYS A 84 28.47 -17.85 -5.98
N GLY A 85 29.27 -18.91 -5.83
CA GLY A 85 28.79 -20.29 -5.94
C GLY A 85 27.85 -20.70 -4.79
N ALA A 86 28.14 -20.25 -3.56
CA ALA A 86 27.27 -20.48 -2.41
C ALA A 86 25.93 -19.73 -2.58
N LYS A 87 25.98 -18.47 -3.02
CA LYS A 87 24.79 -17.66 -3.34
C LYS A 87 23.89 -18.31 -4.38
N ARG A 88 24.45 -18.85 -5.46
CA ARG A 88 23.69 -19.57 -6.49
C ARG A 88 22.98 -20.81 -5.94
N ARG A 89 23.68 -21.62 -5.15
CA ARG A 89 23.11 -22.82 -4.50
C ARG A 89 21.99 -22.46 -3.53
N ARG A 90 22.20 -21.44 -2.68
CA ARG A 90 21.19 -20.94 -1.76
C ARG A 90 19.94 -20.46 -2.49
N LEU A 91 20.08 -19.60 -3.50
CA LEU A 91 18.95 -19.08 -4.27
C LEU A 91 18.18 -20.18 -5.02
N ALA A 92 18.87 -21.20 -5.54
CA ALA A 92 18.22 -22.36 -6.15
C ALA A 92 17.39 -23.16 -5.14
N SER A 93 17.95 -23.45 -3.97
CA SER A 93 17.25 -24.14 -2.87
C SER A 93 16.05 -23.33 -2.36
N GLU A 94 16.21 -22.01 -2.15
CA GLU A 94 15.11 -21.13 -1.75
C GLU A 94 13.98 -21.12 -2.78
N ARG A 95 14.29 -20.98 -4.07
CA ARG A 95 13.29 -21.04 -5.14
C ARG A 95 12.55 -22.37 -5.16
N TRP A 96 13.26 -23.49 -4.99
CA TRP A 96 12.63 -24.81 -4.94
C TRP A 96 11.69 -24.94 -3.74
N ARG A 97 12.14 -24.57 -2.53
CA ARG A 97 11.31 -24.62 -1.32
C ARG A 97 10.05 -23.76 -1.45
N ASN A 98 10.17 -22.57 -2.02
CA ASN A 98 9.03 -21.67 -2.25
C ASN A 98 8.03 -22.25 -3.26
N GLN A 99 8.52 -22.85 -4.35
CA GLN A 99 7.67 -23.51 -5.33
C GLN A 99 6.98 -24.74 -4.74
N PHE A 100 7.73 -25.59 -4.04
CA PHE A 100 7.19 -26.77 -3.37
C PHE A 100 6.10 -26.40 -2.36
N ALA A 101 6.34 -25.40 -1.50
CA ALA A 101 5.34 -24.92 -0.56
C ALA A 101 4.08 -24.36 -1.24
N ASN A 102 4.22 -23.70 -2.39
CA ASN A 102 3.09 -23.22 -3.18
C ASN A 102 2.27 -24.38 -3.76
N GLU A 103 2.93 -25.38 -4.34
CA GLU A 103 2.27 -26.55 -4.88
C GLU A 103 1.53 -27.35 -3.80
N VAL A 104 2.18 -27.59 -2.65
CA VAL A 104 1.53 -28.20 -1.48
C VAL A 104 0.30 -27.40 -1.04
N ARG A 105 0.42 -26.07 -0.92
CA ARG A 105 -0.70 -25.19 -0.55
C ARG A 105 -1.88 -25.32 -1.53
N LYS A 106 -1.62 -25.32 -2.85
CA LYS A 106 -2.67 -25.48 -3.87
C LYS A 106 -3.39 -26.82 -3.74
N LYS A 107 -2.65 -27.91 -3.53
CA LYS A 107 -3.23 -29.25 -3.36
C LYS A 107 -4.08 -29.34 -2.10
N VAL A 108 -3.59 -28.82 -0.97
CA VAL A 108 -4.37 -28.76 0.28
C VAL A 108 -5.64 -27.94 0.11
N GLN A 109 -5.56 -26.77 -0.53
CA GLN A 109 -6.74 -25.94 -0.81
C GLN A 109 -7.76 -26.66 -1.71
N LEU A 110 -7.31 -27.47 -2.67
CA LEU A 110 -8.21 -28.27 -3.50
C LEU A 110 -8.94 -29.33 -2.66
N VAL A 111 -8.23 -30.05 -1.80
CA VAL A 111 -8.81 -31.06 -0.90
C VAL A 111 -9.81 -30.43 0.06
N MET A 112 -9.47 -29.28 0.67
CA MET A 112 -10.41 -28.54 1.52
C MET A 112 -11.68 -28.15 0.75
N LYS A 113 -11.56 -27.66 -0.48
CA LYS A 113 -12.72 -27.35 -1.34
C LYS A 113 -13.54 -28.57 -1.73
N MET A 114 -12.96 -29.77 -1.81
CA MET A 114 -13.69 -31.02 -2.07
C MET A 114 -14.48 -31.44 -0.82
N ARG A 115 -13.82 -31.41 0.35
CA ARG A 115 -14.46 -31.64 1.66
C ARG A 115 -15.62 -30.69 1.90
N ASP A 116 -15.43 -29.39 1.68
CA ASP A 116 -16.47 -28.38 1.93
C ASP A 116 -17.68 -28.54 0.99
N ARG A 117 -17.52 -29.26 -0.13
CA ARG A 117 -18.61 -29.62 -1.06
C ARG A 117 -19.37 -30.89 -0.66
N GLY A 118 -18.95 -31.60 0.39
CA GLY A 118 -19.66 -32.77 0.91
C GLY A 118 -19.30 -34.10 0.25
N ALA A 119 -18.10 -34.20 -0.34
CA ALA A 119 -17.48 -35.50 -0.62
C ALA A 119 -16.88 -36.10 0.66
#